data_AF-A0A9D0Q3J1-F1
#
_entry.id   AF-A0A9D0Q3J1-F1
#
_cell.length_a   1.000
_cell.length_b   1.000
_cell.length_c   1.000
_cell.angle_alpha   90.00
_cell.angle_beta   90.00
_cell.angle_gamma   90.00
#
_symmetry.space_group_name_H-M   'P 1'
#
loop_
_entity.id
_entity.type
_entity.pdbx_description
1 polymer ?
#
loop_
_entity_poly.entity_id
_entity_poly.type
_entity_poly.pdbx_seq_one_letter_code
_entity_poly.pdbx_strand_id
1 'polypeptide(L)' 'IILAGGLNADNVTQAMQTTDVFALDVSSGVEASPGVKSTIKIKQFMQEVKRVDYENKKN' A
#
# COMPACT_ATOMS: atom_id res chain seq x y z
N ILE A 1 6.98 -6.32 -12.09
CA ILE A 1 5.74 -5.53 -12.35
C ILE A 1 5.59 -4.51 -11.22
N ILE A 2 5.18 -3.28 -11.53
CA ILE A 2 4.81 -2.27 -10.52
C ILE A 2 3.29 -2.12 -10.57
N LEU A 3 2.62 -2.24 -9.43
CA LEU A 3 1.17 -2.03 -9.31
C LEU A 3 0.89 -0.62 -8.82
N ALA A 4 0.04 0.09 -9.54
CA ALA A 4 -0.34 1.47 -9.26
C ALA A 4 -1.85 1.65 -9.47
N GLY A 5 -2.37 2.78 -9.00
CA GLY A 5 -3.75 3.20 -9.23
C GLY A 5 -4.70 2.79 -8.10
N GLY A 6 -5.27 3.77 -7.41
CA GLY A 6 -6.30 3.55 -6.39
C GLY A 6 -5.84 2.84 -5.11
N LEU A 7 -4.56 2.52 -4.97
CA LEU A 7 -4.02 1.87 -3.77
C LEU A 7 -4.16 2.74 -2.52
N ASN A 8 -4.60 2.16 -1.41
CA ASN A 8 -4.73 2.80 -0.10
C ASN A 8 -4.60 1.73 1.01
N ALA A 9 -4.68 2.13 2.27
CA ALA A 9 -4.51 1.22 3.40
C ALA A 9 -5.56 0.10 3.43
N ASP A 10 -6.77 0.33 2.91
CA ASP A 10 -7.88 -0.63 2.96
C ASP A 10 -7.73 -1.75 1.92
N ASN A 11 -7.02 -1.50 0.81
CA ASN A 11 -6.91 -2.45 -0.31
C ASN A 11 -5.49 -2.98 -0.57
N VAL A 12 -4.46 -2.39 0.02
CA VAL A 12 -3.06 -2.76 -0.28
C VAL A 12 -2.75 -4.21 0.11
N THR A 13 -3.31 -4.70 1.22
CA THR A 13 -3.15 -6.09 1.65
C THR A 13 -3.68 -7.05 0.59
N GLN A 14 -4.93 -6.86 0.16
CA GLN A 14 -5.56 -7.70 -0.84
C GLN A 14 -4.79 -7.66 -2.16
N ALA A 15 -4.33 -6.47 -2.57
CA ALA A 15 -3.53 -6.29 -3.77
C ALA A 15 -2.22 -7.10 -3.70
N MET A 16 -1.47 -7.02 -2.59
CA MET A 16 -0.23 -7.79 -2.40
C MET A 16 -0.48 -9.30 -2.33
N GLN A 17 -1.59 -9.75 -1.75
CA GLN A 17 -1.89 -11.18 -1.60
C GLN A 17 -2.39 -11.85 -2.88
N THR A 18 -2.97 -11.08 -3.80
CA THR A 18 -3.54 -11.61 -5.04
C THR A 18 -2.68 -11.37 -6.27
N THR A 19 -1.54 -10.71 -6.11
CA THR A 19 -0.65 -10.38 -7.22
C THR A 19 0.81 -10.62 -6.84
N ASP A 20 1.60 -11.16 -7.77
CA ASP A 20 3.07 -11.28 -7.64
C ASP A 20 3.77 -9.97 -8.06
N VAL A 21 3.37 -8.86 -7.43
CA VAL A 21 3.92 -7.54 -7.74
C VAL A 21 5.26 -7.33 -7.06
N PHE A 22 6.20 -6.70 -7.78
CA PHE A 22 7.52 -6.39 -7.25
C PHE A 22 7.51 -5.09 -6.44
N ALA A 23 6.70 -4.13 -6.85
CA ALA A 23 6.59 -2.84 -6.18
C ALA A 23 5.16 -2.28 -6.27
N LEU A 24 4.84 -1.41 -5.32
CA LEU A 24 3.60 -0.65 -5.24
C LEU A 24 3.93 0.84 -5.45
N ASP A 25 3.15 1.52 -6.27
CA ASP A 25 3.18 2.97 -6.43
C ASP A 25 1.86 3.58 -5.96
N VAL A 26 1.94 4.51 -5.01
CA VAL A 26 0.78 5.13 -4.37
C VAL A 26 0.91 6.66 -4.39
N SER A 27 -0.14 7.31 -4.93
CA SER A 27 -0.23 8.77 -4.92
C SER A 27 -1.47 9.26 -4.17
N SER A 28 -2.66 9.20 -4.78
CA SER A 28 -3.88 9.80 -4.21
C SER A 28 -4.42 9.07 -2.97
N GLY A 29 -4.20 7.77 -2.84
CA GLY A 29 -4.70 7.00 -1.69
C GLY A 29 -4.05 7.35 -0.35
N VAL A 30 -2.97 8.13 -0.35
CA VAL A 30 -2.32 8.67 0.85
C VAL A 30 -2.46 10.19 0.99
N GLU A 31 -3.34 10.83 0.22
CA GLU A 31 -3.59 12.28 0.29
C GLU A 31 -4.67 12.64 1.30
N ALA A 32 -4.48 13.76 2.01
CA ALA A 32 -5.54 14.41 2.82
C ALA A 32 -6.53 15.16 1.92
N SER A 33 -6.00 15.82 0.88
CA SER A 33 -6.71 16.53 -0.18
C SER A 33 -5.85 16.50 -1.46
N PRO A 34 -6.40 16.81 -2.65
CA PRO A 34 -5.66 16.69 -3.91
C PRO A 34 -4.28 17.38 -3.87
N GLY A 35 -3.22 16.59 -4.07
CA GLY A 35 -1.83 17.05 -4.05
C GLY A 35 -1.20 17.26 -2.65
N VAL A 36 -1.95 17.07 -1.56
CA VAL A 36 -1.46 17.22 -0.19
C VAL A 36 -1.40 15.86 0.50
N LYS A 37 -0.19 15.36 0.75
CA LYS A 37 0.03 14.06 1.42
C LYS A 37 -0.35 14.11 2.89
N SER A 38 -0.97 13.03 3.39
CA SER A 38 -1.28 12.84 4.81
C SER A 38 -0.26 11.90 5.46
N THR A 39 0.46 12.38 6.46
CA THR A 39 1.40 11.56 7.25
C THR A 39 0.69 10.39 7.94
N ILE A 40 -0.55 10.58 8.38
CA ILE A 40 -1.38 9.52 8.98
C ILE A 40 -1.69 8.43 7.95
N LYS A 41 -2.18 8.80 6.75
CA LYS A 41 -2.51 7.81 5.71
C LYS A 41 -1.27 7.10 5.18
N ILE A 42 -0.15 7.80 5.02
CA ILE A 42 1.14 7.18 4.67
C ILE A 42 1.50 6.13 5.73
N LYS A 43 1.42 6.48 7.02
CA LYS A 43 1.75 5.57 8.10
C LYS A 43 0.85 4.33 8.09
N GLN A 44 -0.46 4.51 7.92
CA GLN A 44 -1.42 3.41 7.81
C GLN A 44 -1.12 2.49 6.61
N PHE A 45 -0.88 3.08 5.43
CA PHE A 45 -0.51 2.32 4.23
C PHE A 45 0.76 1.48 4.46
N MET A 46 1.81 2.10 5.02
CA MET A 46 3.08 1.41 5.29
C MET A 46 2.95 0.34 6.38
N GLN A 47 2.02 0.49 7.33
CA GLN A 47 1.75 -0.54 8.33
C GLN A 47 1.18 -1.81 7.69
N GLU A 48 0.18 -1.67 6.81
CA GLU A 48 -0.39 -2.82 6.11
C GLU A 48 0.59 -3.49 5.15
N VAL A 49 1.41 -2.71 4.42
CA VAL A 49 2.48 -3.26 3.57
C VAL A 49 3.47 -4.09 4.40
N LYS A 50 3.94 -3.54 5.53
CA LYS A 50 4.89 -4.24 6.41
C LYS A 50 4.30 -5.50 7.02
N ARG A 51 3.01 -5.46 7.38
CA ARG A 51 2.32 -6.62 7.93
C ARG A 51 2.34 -7.79 6.95
N VAL A 52 1.97 -7.54 5.69
CA VAL A 52 1.96 -8.59 4.65
C VAL A 52 3.37 -9.06 4.30
N ASP A 53 4.34 -8.15 4.16
CA ASP A 53 5.74 -8.51 3.90
C ASP A 53 6.31 -9.42 5.02
N TYR A 54 5.95 -9.16 6.27
CA TYR A 54 6.32 -10.01 7.40
C TYR A 54 5.63 -11.38 7.35
N GLU A 55 4.32 -11.42 7.06
CA GLU A 55 3.56 -12.67 6.91
C GLU A 55 4.14 -13.55 5.79
N ASN A 56 4.50 -12.96 4.65
CA ASN A 56 5.06 -13.68 3.50
C ASN A 56 6.44 -14.30 3.80
N LYS A 57 7.27 -13.67 4.64
CA LYS A 57 8.59 -14.19 5.02
C LYS A 57 8.55 -15.38 5.98
N LYS A 58 7.40 -15.62 6.61
CA LYS A 58 7.21 -16.74 7.56
C LYS A 58 6.78 -18.04 6.87
N ASN A 59 6.22 -17.92 5.66
CA ASN A 59 5.79 -19.05 4.83
C ASN A 59 6.94 -19.53 3.94
#